data_AF-A0A2H0UKV6-F1
#
_entry.id   AF-A0A2H0UKV6-F1
#
_cell.length_a   1.000
_cell.length_b   1.000
_cell.length_c   1.000
_cell.angle_alpha   90.00
_cell.angle_beta   90.00
_cell.angle_gamma   90.00
#
_symmetry.space_group_name_H-M   'P 1'
#
loop_
_entity.id
_entity.type
_entity.pdbx_description
1 polymer ?
#
loop_
_entity_poly.entity_id
_entity_poly.type
_entity_poly.pdbx_seq_one_letter_code
_entity_poly.pdbx_strand_id
1 'polypeptide(L)'
;MEALYVDVNWLAVIVGAIVAFLVGWLWYSDKMFATKWRMGLGQPATEHPMWMGMVAQAVATFLLAWVIGITETTDAIYLAILIGLMVTAIVKANGFFAGKSKYAITVESSYVIVMVIVMILAHAIF
;
A
#
# COMPACT_ATOMS: atom_id res chain seq x y z
N MET A 1 10.60 21.93 -7.63
CA MET A 1 9.72 21.92 -6.44
C MET A 1 8.26 21.94 -6.84
N GLU A 2 7.87 22.76 -7.82
CA GLU A 2 6.49 22.86 -8.33
C GLU A 2 5.88 21.53 -8.77
N ALA A 3 6.68 20.67 -9.44
CA ALA A 3 6.24 19.36 -9.91
C ALA A 3 5.69 18.41 -8.83
N LEU A 4 5.92 18.72 -7.53
CA LEU A 4 5.38 17.91 -6.44
C LEU A 4 3.95 18.28 -6.07
N TYR A 5 3.43 19.45 -6.42
CA TYR A 5 2.13 19.90 -5.89
C TYR A 5 1.27 20.70 -6.86
N VAL A 6 1.86 21.26 -7.92
CA VAL A 6 1.12 21.99 -8.96
C VAL A 6 0.32 20.98 -9.79
N ASP A 7 -0.94 21.32 -10.06
CA ASP A 7 -1.93 20.54 -10.82
C ASP A 7 -2.31 19.16 -10.24
N VAL A 8 -1.75 18.77 -9.09
CA VAL A 8 -2.11 17.52 -8.43
C VAL A 8 -3.56 17.60 -7.93
N ASN A 9 -4.39 16.62 -8.32
CA ASN A 9 -5.74 16.46 -7.77
C ASN A 9 -5.67 15.96 -6.32
N TRP A 10 -5.58 16.89 -5.37
CA TRP A 10 -5.47 16.58 -3.95
C TRP A 10 -6.69 15.85 -3.38
N LEU A 11 -7.88 16.05 -3.97
CA LEU A 11 -9.07 15.31 -3.57
C LEU A 11 -8.91 13.82 -3.88
N ALA A 12 -8.50 13.50 -5.11
CA ALA A 12 -8.24 12.12 -5.53
C ALA A 12 -7.11 11.48 -4.71
N VAL A 13 -6.03 12.22 -4.41
CA VAL A 13 -4.92 11.74 -3.55
C VAL A 13 -5.42 11.39 -2.15
N ILE A 14 -6.15 12.30 -1.49
CA ILE A 14 -6.63 12.09 -0.11
C ILE A 14 -7.64 10.96 -0.06
N VAL A 15 -8.62 10.95 -0.97
CA VAL A 15 -9.66 9.91 -1.01
C VAL A 15 -9.03 8.55 -1.33
N GLY A 16 -8.16 8.49 -2.33
CA GLY A 16 -7.43 7.28 -2.69
C GLY A 16 -6.60 6.73 -1.53
N ALA A 17 -5.89 7.59 -0.80
CA ALA A 17 -5.12 7.19 0.37
C ALA A 17 -6.01 6.64 1.50
N ILE A 18 -7.12 7.33 1.83
CA ILE A 18 -8.05 6.90 2.88
C ILE A 18 -8.67 5.56 2.51
N VAL A 19 -9.20 5.41 1.29
CA VAL A 19 -9.87 4.18 0.86
C VAL A 19 -8.87 3.02 0.81
N ALA A 20 -7.67 3.23 0.27
CA ALA A 20 -6.63 2.20 0.24
C ALA A 20 -6.21 1.76 1.66
N PHE A 21 -6.09 2.70 2.60
CA PHE A 21 -5.77 2.39 3.99
C PHE A 21 -6.89 1.60 4.68
N LEU A 22 -8.16 1.95 4.45
CA LEU A 22 -9.31 1.21 4.97
C LEU A 22 -9.42 -0.18 4.36
N VAL A 23 -9.06 -0.35 3.09
CA VAL A 23 -8.90 -1.67 2.47
C VAL A 23 -7.86 -2.48 3.22
N GLY A 24 -6.74 -1.89 3.62
CA GLY A 24 -5.73 -2.57 4.45
C GLY A 24 -6.27 -3.02 5.79
N TRP A 25 -7.04 -2.16 6.47
CA TRP A 25 -7.69 -2.53 7.73
C TRP A 25 -8.61 -3.76 7.56
N LEU A 26 -9.39 -3.82 6.47
CA LEU A 26 -10.21 -4.99 6.15
C LEU A 26 -9.34 -6.21 5.76
N TRP A 27 -8.30 -6.01 4.96
CA TRP A 27 -7.39 -7.04 4.44
C TRP A 27 -6.72 -7.84 5.57
N TYR A 28 -6.27 -7.14 6.59
CA TYR A 28 -5.63 -7.70 7.79
C TYR A 28 -6.61 -7.92 8.95
N SER A 29 -7.91 -8.02 8.68
CA SER A 29 -8.91 -8.45 9.66
C SER A 29 -9.10 -9.98 9.69
N ASP A 30 -9.63 -10.49 10.80
CA ASP A 30 -9.94 -11.92 10.98
C ASP A 30 -11.00 -12.44 10.00
N LYS A 31 -11.78 -11.54 9.40
CA LYS A 31 -12.77 -11.86 8.35
C LYS A 31 -12.13 -12.09 6.98
N MET A 32 -10.90 -11.64 6.77
CA MET A 32 -10.16 -11.82 5.52
C MET A 32 -8.92 -12.70 5.73
N PHE A 33 -7.72 -12.12 5.72
CA PHE A 33 -6.47 -12.88 5.60
C PHE A 33 -5.70 -13.01 6.92
N ALA A 34 -6.13 -12.32 7.99
CA ALA A 34 -5.33 -12.16 9.20
C ALA A 34 -4.94 -13.47 9.87
N THR A 35 -5.84 -14.45 9.96
CA THR A 35 -5.58 -15.71 10.67
C THR A 35 -4.40 -16.47 10.06
N LYS A 36 -4.44 -16.72 8.74
CA LYS A 36 -3.37 -17.43 8.03
C LYS A 36 -2.12 -16.57 7.85
N TRP A 37 -2.29 -15.25 7.68
CA TRP A 37 -1.17 -14.31 7.62
C TRP A 37 -0.37 -14.34 8.93
N ARG A 38 -1.03 -14.20 10.10
CA ARG A 38 -0.38 -14.22 11.42
C ARG A 38 0.35 -15.53 11.69
N MET A 39 -0.25 -16.68 11.39
CA MET A 39 0.45 -17.98 11.48
C MET A 39 1.70 -18.01 10.60
N GLY A 40 1.60 -17.40 9.42
CA GLY A 40 2.67 -17.32 8.45
C GLY A 40 3.82 -16.35 8.80
N LEU A 41 3.68 -15.54 9.84
CA LEU A 41 4.75 -14.65 10.34
C LEU A 41 5.75 -15.39 11.24
N GLY A 42 5.40 -16.58 11.76
CA GLY A 42 6.31 -17.43 12.53
C GLY A 42 6.80 -16.84 13.87
N GLN A 43 6.32 -15.67 14.26
CA GLN A 43 6.62 -15.03 15.54
C GLN A 43 5.36 -15.01 16.41
N PRO A 44 5.47 -15.23 17.73
CA PRO A 44 4.36 -14.99 18.65
C PRO A 44 3.87 -13.55 18.46
N ALA A 45 2.56 -13.30 18.62
CA ALA A 45 2.00 -11.96 18.54
C ALA A 45 2.77 -11.06 19.52
N THR A 46 3.68 -10.25 19.00
CA THR A 46 4.62 -9.52 19.83
C THR A 46 3.88 -8.42 20.59
N GLU A 47 4.30 -8.17 21.82
CA GLU A 47 3.87 -7.05 22.68
C GLU A 47 4.25 -5.67 22.10
N HIS A 48 4.69 -5.60 20.85
CA HIS A 48 5.10 -4.37 20.20
C HIS A 48 3.88 -3.49 19.88
N PRO A 49 4.00 -2.17 20.06
CA PRO A 49 2.90 -1.26 19.82
C PRO A 49 2.48 -1.27 18.34
N MET A 50 1.31 -1.82 18.02
CA MET A 50 0.76 -1.86 16.66
C MET A 50 0.64 -0.45 16.02
N TRP A 51 0.55 0.60 16.83
CA TRP A 51 0.37 1.97 16.35
C TRP A 51 1.55 2.45 15.50
N MET A 52 2.78 2.00 15.74
CA MET A 52 3.94 2.40 14.93
C MET A 52 3.81 1.87 13.49
N GLY A 53 3.39 0.61 13.34
CA GLY A 53 3.12 0.01 12.03
C GLY A 53 1.97 0.70 11.31
N MET A 54 0.90 1.04 12.02
CA MET A 54 -0.23 1.76 11.44
C MET A 54 0.13 3.17 10.96
N VAL A 55 0.93 3.92 11.73
CA VAL A 55 1.41 5.25 11.32
C VAL A 55 2.32 5.15 10.10
N ALA A 56 3.29 4.22 10.12
CA ALA A 56 4.17 4.00 8.97
C ALA A 56 3.37 3.61 7.72
N GLN A 57 2.37 2.75 7.86
CA GLN A 57 1.49 2.35 6.77
C GLN A 57 0.65 3.52 6.24
N ALA A 58 0.05 4.33 7.11
CA ALA A 58 -0.74 5.50 6.70
C ALA A 58 0.11 6.50 5.91
N VAL A 59 1.33 6.79 6.39
CA VAL A 59 2.28 7.66 5.71
C VAL A 59 2.68 7.07 4.35
N ALA A 60 3.05 5.79 4.30
CA ALA A 60 3.43 5.13 3.05
C ALA A 60 2.28 5.13 2.02
N THR A 61 1.05 4.85 2.47
CA THR A 61 -0.16 4.88 1.62
C THR A 61 -0.43 6.28 1.08
N PHE A 62 -0.30 7.33 1.90
CA PHE A 62 -0.43 8.71 1.44
C PHE A 62 0.65 9.09 0.43
N LEU A 63 1.92 8.77 0.72
CA LEU A 63 3.04 9.06 -0.20
C LEU A 63 2.87 8.34 -1.54
N LEU A 64 2.40 7.08 -1.54
CA LEU A 64 2.14 6.35 -2.77
C LEU A 64 0.99 6.97 -3.58
N ALA A 65 -0.11 7.37 -2.92
CA ALA A 65 -1.20 8.07 -3.57
C ALA A 65 -0.74 9.40 -4.18
N TRP A 66 0.12 10.13 -3.46
CA TRP A 66 0.70 11.38 -3.96
C TRP A 66 1.61 11.14 -5.19
N VAL A 67 2.47 10.13 -5.16
CA VAL A 67 3.26 9.74 -6.33
C VAL A 67 2.36 9.44 -7.53
N ILE A 68 1.24 8.74 -7.33
CA ILE A 68 0.27 8.46 -8.40
C ILE A 68 -0.35 9.76 -8.92
N GLY A 69 -0.73 10.68 -8.04
CA GLY A 69 -1.23 12.00 -8.45
C GLY A 69 -0.22 12.80 -9.28
N ILE A 70 1.07 12.75 -8.95
CA ILE A 70 2.13 13.39 -9.76
C ILE A 70 2.26 12.71 -11.13
N THR A 71 2.15 11.38 -11.20
CA THR A 71 2.22 10.68 -12.49
C THR A 71 1.00 10.94 -13.36
N GLU A 72 -0.14 11.29 -12.78
CA GLU A 72 -1.33 11.66 -13.53
C GLU A 72 -1.16 13.03 -14.21
N THR A 73 -0.63 14.04 -13.51
CA THR A 73 -0.41 15.38 -14.09
C THR A 73 0.57 15.38 -15.26
N THR A 74 1.40 14.35 -15.37
CA THR A 74 2.42 14.17 -16.40
C THR A 74 2.06 13.11 -17.45
N ASP A 75 0.82 12.61 -17.44
CA ASP A 75 0.33 11.53 -18.31
C ASP A 75 1.23 10.27 -18.31
N ALA A 76 1.84 10.00 -17.15
CA ALA A 76 2.86 8.98 -16.94
C ALA A 76 2.33 7.79 -16.12
N ILE A 77 1.08 7.34 -16.37
CA ILE A 77 0.44 6.25 -15.59
C ILE A 77 1.28 4.96 -15.56
N TYR A 78 2.05 4.66 -16.61
CA TYR A 78 2.97 3.53 -16.65
C TYR A 78 4.07 3.62 -15.58
N LEU A 79 4.50 4.84 -15.21
CA LEU A 79 5.46 5.07 -14.13
C LEU A 79 4.84 4.76 -12.77
N ALA A 80 3.58 5.12 -12.54
CA ALA A 80 2.85 4.73 -11.32
C ALA A 80 2.77 3.20 -11.18
N ILE A 81 2.46 2.50 -12.27
CA ILE A 81 2.42 1.03 -12.30
C ILE A 81 3.81 0.46 -11.98
N LEU A 82 4.87 0.99 -12.62
CA LEU A 82 6.24 0.53 -12.37
C LEU A 82 6.66 0.73 -10.90
N ILE A 83 6.32 1.87 -10.30
CA ILE A 83 6.58 2.16 -8.88
C ILE A 83 5.77 1.18 -7.99
N GLY A 84 4.51 0.93 -8.31
CA GLY A 84 3.68 -0.06 -7.61
C GLY A 84 4.29 -1.46 -7.62
N LEU A 85 4.77 -1.90 -8.80
CA LEU A 85 5.48 -3.18 -8.96
C LEU A 85 6.81 -3.20 -8.20
N MET A 86 7.56 -2.10 -8.20
CA MET A 86 8.80 -1.95 -7.44
C MET A 86 8.54 -2.12 -5.94
N VAL A 87 7.56 -1.39 -5.37
CA VAL A 87 7.21 -1.48 -3.94
C VAL A 87 6.75 -2.90 -3.60
N THR A 88 5.93 -3.51 -4.47
CA THR A 88 5.49 -4.90 -4.32
C THR A 88 6.67 -5.87 -4.27
N ALA A 89 7.65 -5.72 -5.18
CA ALA A 89 8.84 -6.55 -5.24
C ALA A 89 9.71 -6.40 -3.97
N ILE A 90 9.87 -5.17 -3.47
CA ILE A 90 10.61 -4.88 -2.24
C ILE A 90 9.92 -5.52 -1.02
N VAL A 91 8.61 -5.36 -0.88
CA VAL A 91 7.84 -6.00 0.22
C VAL A 91 7.99 -7.51 0.16
N LYS A 92 7.91 -8.10 -1.04
CA LYS A 92 8.10 -9.53 -1.26
C LYS A 92 9.51 -9.98 -0.87
N ALA A 93 10.55 -9.24 -1.28
CA ALA A 93 11.94 -9.53 -0.95
C ALA A 93 12.19 -9.47 0.58
N ASN A 94 11.68 -8.43 1.24
CA ASN A 94 11.75 -8.29 2.70
C ASN A 94 11.10 -9.48 3.42
N GLY A 95 9.95 -9.94 2.92
CA GLY A 95 9.29 -11.13 3.44
C GLY A 95 10.13 -12.41 3.34
N PHE A 96 10.84 -12.60 2.22
CA PHE A 96 11.77 -13.72 2.06
C PHE A 96 12.98 -13.62 2.99
N PHE A 97 13.61 -12.44 3.10
CA PHE A 97 14.73 -12.23 4.02
C PHE A 97 14.33 -12.40 5.50
N ALA A 98 13.10 -12.02 5.85
CA ALA A 98 12.54 -12.22 7.19
C ALA A 98 12.06 -13.66 7.46
N GLY A 99 12.17 -14.58 6.50
CA GLY A 99 11.78 -15.98 6.68
C GLY A 99 10.27 -16.23 6.80
N LYS A 100 9.43 -15.29 6.32
CA LYS A 100 7.96 -15.44 6.36
C LYS A 100 7.51 -16.57 5.45
N SER A 101 6.36 -17.18 5.77
CA SER A 101 5.73 -18.17 4.89
C SER A 101 5.35 -17.55 3.53
N LYS A 102 5.32 -18.38 2.48
CA LYS A 102 4.86 -17.95 1.14
C LYS A 102 3.47 -17.30 1.18
N TYR A 103 2.57 -17.83 2.02
CA TYR A 103 1.23 -17.26 2.17
C TYR A 103 1.27 -15.84 2.73
N ALA A 104 1.99 -15.61 3.84
CA ALA A 104 2.11 -14.28 4.44
C ALA A 104 2.74 -13.28 3.47
N ILE A 105 3.78 -13.69 2.75
CA ILE A 105 4.43 -12.88 1.71
C ILE A 105 3.42 -12.49 0.62
N THR A 106 2.63 -13.44 0.12
CA THR A 106 1.62 -13.17 -0.91
C THR A 106 0.55 -12.20 -0.42
N VAL A 107 0.06 -12.35 0.81
CA VAL A 107 -0.94 -11.44 1.41
C VAL A 107 -0.40 -10.00 1.47
N GLU A 108 0.84 -9.83 1.94
CA GLU A 108 1.48 -8.51 2.06
C GLU A 108 1.76 -7.87 0.69
N SER A 109 2.30 -8.65 -0.26
CA SER A 109 2.64 -8.12 -1.58
C SER A 109 1.40 -7.83 -2.42
N SER A 110 0.35 -8.66 -2.33
CA SER A 110 -0.89 -8.44 -3.09
C SER A 110 -1.66 -7.22 -2.57
N TYR A 111 -1.58 -6.92 -1.28
CA TYR A 111 -2.14 -5.70 -0.72
C TYR A 111 -1.57 -4.44 -1.38
N VAL A 112 -0.26 -4.38 -1.65
CA VAL A 112 0.36 -3.24 -2.35
C VAL A 112 -0.23 -3.04 -3.75
N ILE A 113 -0.44 -4.13 -4.49
CA ILE A 113 -1.06 -4.08 -5.82
C ILE A 113 -2.48 -3.51 -5.71
N VAL A 114 -3.26 -3.98 -4.73
CA VAL A 114 -4.63 -3.49 -4.51
C VAL A 114 -4.63 -2.01 -4.13
N MET A 115 -3.70 -1.54 -3.29
CA MET A 115 -3.55 -0.11 -2.99
C MET A 115 -3.36 0.72 -4.25
N VAL A 116 -2.46 0.31 -5.14
CA VAL A 116 -2.17 1.01 -6.40
C VAL A 116 -3.42 1.07 -7.28
N ILE A 117 -4.14 -0.05 -7.42
CA ILE A 117 -5.39 -0.10 -8.19
C ILE A 117 -6.43 0.86 -7.60
N VAL A 118 -6.64 0.84 -6.29
CA VAL A 118 -7.60 1.73 -5.61
C VAL A 118 -7.26 3.20 -5.83
N MET A 119 -5.98 3.56 -5.74
CA MET A 119 -5.52 4.93 -5.94
C MET A 119 -5.71 5.39 -7.39
N ILE A 120 -5.34 4.57 -8.38
CA ILE A 120 -5.57 4.88 -9.79
C ILE A 120 -7.07 5.04 -10.07
N LEU A 121 -7.91 4.19 -9.50
CA LEU A 121 -9.36 4.31 -9.65
C LEU A 121 -9.93 5.57 -8.99
N ALA A 122 -9.35 6.04 -7.89
CA ALA A 122 -9.76 7.30 -7.28
C ALA A 122 -9.54 8.47 -8.25
N HIS A 123 -8.37 8.52 -8.89
CA HIS A 123 -8.05 9.51 -9.93
C HIS A 123 -8.94 9.39 -11.17
N ALA A 124 -9.40 8.18 -11.52
CA ALA A 124 -10.36 8.01 -12.61
C ALA A 124 -11.79 8.51 -12.29
N ILE A 125 -12.13 8.71 -11.01
CA ILE A 125 -13.48 9.09 -10.55
C ILE A 125 -13.59 10.59 -10.25
N PHE A 126 -12.53 11.21 -9.74
CA PHE A 126 -12.52 12.60 -9.24
C PHE A 126 -11.63 13.49 -10.11
#